data_AF-A0A7S3BJR3-F1
#
_entry.id   AF-A0A7S3BJR3-F1
#
_cell.length_a   1.000
_cell.length_b   1.000
_cell.length_c   1.000
_cell.angle_alpha   90.00
_cell.angle_beta   90.00
_cell.angle_gamma   90.00
#
_symmetry.space_group_name_H-M   'P 1'
#
loop_
_entity.id
_entity.type
_entity.pdbx_description
1 polymer ?
#
loop_
_entity_poly.entity_id
_entity_poly.type
_entity_poly.pdbx_seq_one_letter_code
_entity_poly.pdbx_strand_id
1 'polypeptide(L)'
;QRSFNSVGLLFLQQMNSMVAELNATRCNFIRCIKPNAAMRPGVFQPKYTIAQLRQTGMLQCCELLKHGYPTRISYAEVVDRYWSVLPPELTSHPALSNRRRFTGAILY
;
A
#
# COMPACT_ATOMS: atom_id res chain seq x y z
N GLN A 1 -25.50 -46.27 9.05
CA GLN A 1 -24.50 -45.53 9.84
C GLN A 1 -24.64 -44.04 9.54
N ARG A 2 -24.85 -43.18 10.54
CA ARG A 2 -24.79 -41.72 10.34
C ARG A 2 -23.32 -41.32 10.36
N SER A 3 -22.84 -40.67 9.30
CA SER A 3 -21.52 -40.02 9.30
C SER A 3 -21.52 -38.93 10.36
N PHE A 4 -20.58 -38.99 11.30
CA PHE A 4 -20.41 -37.94 12.31
C PHE A 4 -19.63 -36.78 11.68
N ASN A 5 -20.36 -35.78 11.18
CA ASN A 5 -19.77 -34.54 10.72
C ASN A 5 -19.68 -33.58 11.90
N SER A 6 -18.48 -33.41 12.44
CA SER A 6 -18.26 -32.38 13.47
C SER A 6 -18.44 -30.99 12.85
N VAL A 7 -18.83 -30.02 13.68
CA VAL A 7 -18.92 -28.61 13.26
C VAL A 7 -17.57 -28.11 12.72
N GLY A 8 -16.46 -28.59 13.29
CA GLY A 8 -15.12 -28.28 12.81
C GLY A 8 -14.83 -28.82 11.41
N LEU A 9 -15.24 -30.06 11.12
CA LEU A 9 -15.06 -30.65 9.79
C LEU A 9 -15.88 -29.90 8.73
N LEU A 10 -17.12 -29.53 9.06
CA LEU A 10 -17.96 -28.74 8.17
C LEU A 10 -17.34 -27.35 7.90
N PHE A 11 -16.86 -26.67 8.94
CA PHE A 11 -16.21 -25.37 8.79
C PHE A 11 -14.95 -25.45 7.92
N LEU A 12 -14.13 -26.48 8.09
CA LEU A 12 -12.95 -26.71 7.24
C LEU A 12 -13.32 -26.91 5.77
N GLN A 13 -14.37 -27.70 5.50
CA GLN A 13 -14.87 -27.90 4.14
C GLN A 13 -15.36 -26.58 3.52
N GLN A 14 -16.10 -25.78 4.28
CA GLN A 14 -16.59 -24.47 3.84
C GLN A 14 -15.45 -23.48 3.58
N MET A 15 -14.44 -23.42 4.47
CA MET A 15 -13.25 -22.60 4.28
C MET A 15 -12.47 -22.99 3.02
N ASN A 16 -12.25 -24.29 2.79
CA ASN A 16 -11.52 -24.76 1.61
C ASN A 16 -12.24 -24.39 0.31
N SER A 17 -13.56 -24.55 0.28
CA SER A 17 -14.38 -24.13 -0.86
C SER A 17 -14.27 -22.62 -1.11
N MET A 18 -14.36 -21.81 -0.06
CA MET A 18 -14.26 -20.35 -0.16
C MET A 18 -12.88 -19.91 -0.67
N VAL A 19 -11.80 -20.50 -0.15
CA VAL A 19 -10.42 -20.17 -0.57
C VAL A 19 -10.20 -20.53 -2.04
N ALA A 20 -10.71 -21.67 -2.49
CA ALA A 20 -10.62 -22.08 -3.89
C ALA A 20 -11.27 -21.04 -4.82
N GLU A 21 -12.45 -20.54 -4.46
CA GLU A 21 -13.16 -19.52 -5.25
C GLU A 21 -12.45 -18.16 -5.23
N LEU A 22 -11.95 -17.71 -4.08
CA LEU A 22 -11.17 -16.47 -3.99
C LEU A 22 -9.90 -16.53 -4.86
N ASN A 23 -9.21 -17.67 -4.88
CA ASN A 23 -8.01 -17.87 -5.70
C ASN A 23 -8.27 -17.87 -7.21
N ALA A 24 -9.50 -18.13 -7.64
CA ALA A 24 -9.90 -18.03 -9.04
C ALA A 24 -10.18 -16.58 -9.50
N THR A 25 -10.09 -15.60 -8.59
CA THR A 25 -10.39 -14.19 -8.86
C THR A 25 -9.17 -13.29 -8.64
N ARG A 26 -9.27 -12.04 -9.13
CA ARG A 26 -8.34 -10.98 -8.72
C ARG A 26 -8.74 -10.48 -7.34
N CYS A 27 -7.86 -10.70 -6.35
CA CYS A 27 -8.12 -10.30 -4.98
C CYS A 27 -7.93 -8.79 -4.76
N ASN A 28 -8.86 -8.17 -4.03
CA ASN A 28 -8.75 -6.81 -3.52
C ASN A 28 -9.01 -6.85 -2.01
N PHE A 29 -8.15 -6.20 -1.23
CA PHE A 29 -8.22 -6.24 0.23
C PHE A 29 -8.64 -4.88 0.80
N ILE A 30 -9.68 -4.88 1.63
CA ILE A 30 -10.13 -3.71 2.39
C ILE A 30 -9.81 -3.96 3.87
N ARG A 31 -9.15 -3.00 4.53
CA ARG A 31 -8.87 -3.03 5.98
C ARG A 31 -9.67 -1.95 6.67
N CYS A 32 -10.62 -2.35 7.50
CA CYS A 32 -11.38 -1.45 8.34
C CYS A 32 -10.60 -1.15 9.62
N ILE A 33 -10.54 0.12 10.02
CA ILE A 33 -9.83 0.56 11.22
C ILE A 33 -10.79 1.37 12.09
N LYS A 34 -10.95 0.95 13.34
CA LYS A 34 -11.79 1.66 14.31
C LYS A 34 -10.96 2.80 14.95
N PRO A 35 -11.42 4.06 14.91
CA PRO A 35 -10.61 5.21 15.34
C PRO A 35 -10.47 5.32 16.86
N ASN A 36 -11.42 4.80 17.63
CA ASN A 36 -11.39 4.77 19.10
C ASN A 36 -12.23 3.61 19.64
N ALA A 37 -11.88 3.07 20.81
CA ALA A 37 -12.61 1.95 21.41
C ALA A 37 -14.04 2.34 21.85
N ALA A 38 -14.24 3.59 22.28
CA ALA A 38 -15.47 4.13 22.84
C ALA A 38 -16.61 4.37 21.82
N MET A 39 -16.37 4.11 20.52
CA MET A 39 -17.36 4.29 19.44
C MET A 39 -17.90 5.73 19.31
N ARG A 40 -17.09 6.74 19.64
CA ARG A 40 -17.49 8.14 19.54
C ARG A 40 -17.03 8.75 18.21
N PRO A 41 -17.89 9.50 17.49
CA PRO A 41 -17.49 10.20 16.28
C PRO A 41 -16.46 11.30 16.60
N GLY A 42 -15.56 11.60 15.66
CA GLY A 42 -14.56 12.67 15.78
C GLY A 42 -13.39 12.40 16.75
N VAL A 43 -13.41 11.27 17.47
CA VAL A 43 -12.34 10.91 18.41
C VAL A 43 -11.36 9.94 17.75
N PHE A 44 -10.08 10.30 17.70
CA PHE A 44 -9.00 9.44 17.21
C PHE A 44 -8.05 9.04 18.34
N GLN A 45 -7.80 7.74 18.50
CA GLN A 45 -6.90 7.17 19.51
C GLN A 45 -5.70 6.51 18.82
N PRO A 46 -4.55 7.20 18.70
CA PRO A 46 -3.42 6.73 17.91
C PRO A 46 -2.92 5.34 18.34
N LYS A 47 -2.78 5.09 19.64
CA LYS A 47 -2.31 3.79 20.17
C LYS A 47 -3.25 2.65 19.77
N TYR A 48 -4.56 2.88 19.81
CA TYR A 48 -5.57 1.89 19.45
C TYR A 48 -5.57 1.59 17.95
N THR A 49 -5.44 2.62 17.12
CA THR A 49 -5.35 2.47 15.66
C THR A 49 -4.05 1.79 15.23
N ILE A 50 -2.91 2.16 15.79
CA ILE A 50 -1.62 1.53 15.47
C ILE A 50 -1.60 0.04 15.84
N ALA A 51 -2.23 -0.33 16.97
CA ALA A 51 -2.35 -1.73 17.37
C ALA A 51 -3.12 -2.56 16.31
N GLN A 52 -4.23 -2.02 15.79
CA GLN A 52 -4.99 -2.67 14.71
C GLN A 52 -4.17 -2.76 13.41
N LEU A 53 -3.41 -1.72 13.04
CA LEU A 53 -2.54 -1.76 11.85
C LEU A 53 -1.47 -2.85 11.95
N ARG A 54 -0.93 -3.11 13.15
CA ARG A 54 0.00 -4.23 13.40
C ARG A 54 -0.69 -5.59 13.28
N GLN A 55 -1.87 -5.73 13.89
CA GLN A 55 -2.63 -6.98 13.90
C GLN A 55 -3.15 -7.37 12.51
N THR A 56 -3.50 -6.37 11.70
CA THR A 56 -3.96 -6.57 10.31
C THR A 56 -2.83 -6.83 9.31
N GLY A 57 -1.57 -6.80 9.76
CA GLY A 57 -0.39 -7.03 8.92
C GLY A 57 0.02 -5.85 8.05
N MET A 58 -0.60 -4.67 8.22
CA MET A 58 -0.37 -3.51 7.34
C MET A 58 1.05 -2.96 7.47
N LEU A 59 1.63 -2.97 8.68
CA LEU A 59 3.01 -2.50 8.85
C LEU A 59 4.01 -3.43 8.16
N GLN A 60 3.79 -4.74 8.26
CA GLN A 60 4.61 -5.76 7.61
C GLN A 60 4.49 -5.67 6.08
N CYS A 61 3.28 -5.41 5.58
CA CYS A 61 3.04 -5.16 4.15
C CYS A 61 3.83 -3.93 3.67
N CYS A 62 3.77 -2.80 4.40
CA CYS A 62 4.56 -1.63 4.08
C CYS A 62 6.07 -1.93 4.09
N GLU A 63 6.54 -2.73 5.05
CA GLU A 63 7.95 -3.10 5.14
C GLU A 63 8.40 -3.98 3.96
N LEU A 64 7.58 -4.96 3.55
CA LEU A 64 7.82 -5.76 2.36
C LEU A 64 7.94 -4.88 1.10
N LEU A 65 7.05 -3.90 0.94
CA LEU A 65 7.06 -3.00 -0.21
C LEU A 65 8.33 -2.14 -0.29
N LYS A 66 8.91 -1.76 0.86
CA LYS A 66 10.16 -0.97 0.90
C LYS A 66 11.34 -1.69 0.26
N HIS A 67 11.39 -3.02 0.34
CA HIS A 67 12.47 -3.81 -0.24
C HIS A 67 12.46 -3.81 -1.79
N GLY A 68 11.38 -3.34 -2.42
CA GLY A 68 11.19 -3.46 -3.87
C GLY A 68 11.21 -2.15 -4.67
N TYR A 69 11.53 -0.99 -4.10
CA TYR A 69 11.29 0.36 -4.68
C TYR A 69 9.81 0.78 -4.63
N PRO A 70 9.28 1.13 -3.44
CA PRO A 70 7.87 1.45 -3.24
C PRO A 70 7.45 2.74 -3.94
N THR A 71 8.39 3.67 -4.12
CA THR A 71 8.17 4.96 -4.78
C THR A 71 8.56 4.85 -6.24
N ARG A 72 7.58 4.94 -7.15
CA ARG A 72 7.80 5.03 -8.60
C ARG A 72 7.18 6.33 -9.09
N ILE A 73 8.03 7.25 -9.53
CA ILE A 73 7.64 8.58 -10.00
C ILE A 73 8.08 8.68 -11.46
N SER A 74 7.22 9.23 -12.32
CA SER A 74 7.57 9.45 -13.72
C SER A 74 8.56 10.60 -13.89
N TYR A 75 9.35 10.57 -14.97
CA TYR A 75 10.25 11.69 -15.27
C TYR A 75 9.54 13.03 -15.46
N ALA A 76 8.27 13.01 -15.89
CA ALA A 76 7.45 14.21 -16.03
C ALA A 76 7.17 14.85 -14.67
N GLU A 77 6.72 14.05 -13.69
CA GLU A 77 6.44 14.54 -12.33
C GLU A 77 7.68 15.12 -11.64
N VAL A 78 8.86 14.56 -11.90
CA VAL A 78 10.13 15.10 -11.39
C VAL A 78 10.40 16.47 -12.03
N VAL A 79 10.26 16.60 -13.35
CA VAL A 79 10.43 17.89 -14.03
C VAL A 79 9.42 18.91 -13.49
N ASP A 80 8.14 18.59 -13.46
CA ASP A 80 7.10 19.51 -13.01
C ASP A 80 7.31 19.99 -11.58
N ARG A 81 7.81 19.11 -10.69
CA ARG A 81 8.09 19.46 -9.29
C ARG A 81 9.35 20.32 -9.12
N TYR A 82 10.40 20.03 -9.88
CA TYR A 82 11.73 20.61 -9.63
C TYR A 82 12.15 21.69 -10.63
N TRP A 83 11.48 21.84 -11.78
CA TRP A 83 11.87 22.80 -12.81
C TRP A 83 11.81 24.25 -12.32
N SER A 84 10.75 24.62 -11.60
CA SER A 84 10.53 25.99 -11.14
C SER A 84 11.41 26.41 -9.96
N VAL A 85 12.02 25.45 -9.26
CA VAL A 85 12.92 25.71 -8.12
C VAL A 85 14.39 25.73 -8.54
N LEU A 86 14.69 25.44 -9.81
CA LEU A 86 16.06 25.49 -10.31
C LEU A 86 16.51 26.92 -10.59
N PRO A 87 17.80 27.22 -10.37
CA PRO A 87 18.42 28.45 -10.82
C PRO A 87 18.21 28.69 -12.33
N PRO A 88 17.96 29.94 -12.77
CA PRO A 88 17.74 30.28 -14.17
C PRO A 88 18.86 29.80 -15.12
N GLU A 89 20.09 29.76 -14.61
CA GLU A 89 21.30 29.34 -15.32
C GLU A 89 21.22 27.86 -15.73
N LEU A 90 20.57 27.03 -14.92
CA LEU A 90 20.38 25.61 -15.18
C LEU A 90 19.15 25.36 -16.07
N THR A 91 18.06 26.10 -15.87
CA THR A 91 16.84 25.93 -16.70
C THR A 91 17.06 26.23 -18.18
N SER A 92 18.04 27.07 -18.51
CA SER A 92 18.39 27.43 -19.88
C SER A 92 19.36 26.44 -20.54
N HIS A 93 19.86 25.45 -19.80
CA HIS A 93 20.89 24.55 -20.30
C HIS A 93 20.29 23.45 -21.21
N PRO A 94 20.72 23.32 -22.48
CA PRO A 94 20.09 22.42 -23.46
C PRO A 94 20.17 20.94 -23.07
N ALA A 95 21.12 20.54 -22.21
CA ALA A 95 21.22 19.16 -21.70
C ALA A 95 20.03 18.75 -20.80
N LEU A 96 19.35 19.71 -20.18
CA LEU A 96 18.21 19.49 -19.28
C LEU A 96 16.85 19.45 -19.99
N SER A 97 16.83 19.67 -21.32
CA SER A 97 15.63 19.50 -22.16
C SER A 97 15.08 18.07 -22.15
N ASN A 98 15.95 17.07 -21.94
CA ASN A 98 15.54 15.67 -21.87
C ASN A 98 15.14 15.32 -20.42
N ARG A 99 13.86 14.96 -20.21
CA ARG A 99 13.29 14.66 -18.88
C ARG A 99 14.03 13.55 -18.12
N ARG A 100 14.56 12.54 -18.82
CA ARG A 100 15.36 11.46 -18.20
C ARG A 100 16.72 11.98 -17.75
N ARG A 101 17.37 12.81 -18.56
CA ARG A 101 18.66 13.45 -18.19
C ARG A 101 18.47 14.44 -17.05
N PHE A 102 17.41 15.23 -17.09
CA PHE A 102 17.00 16.11 -16.00
C PHE A 102 16.84 15.34 -14.69
N THR A 103 16.03 14.27 -14.72
CA THR A 103 15.80 13.46 -13.52
C THR A 103 17.09 12.82 -13.02
N GLY A 104 17.97 12.38 -13.93
CA GLY A 104 19.30 11.90 -13.56
C GLY A 104 20.15 12.96 -12.85
N ALA A 105 20.16 14.20 -13.35
CA ALA A 105 20.92 15.30 -12.77
C ALA A 105 20.39 15.84 -11.43
N ILE A 106 19.12 15.59 -11.11
CA ILE A 106 18.52 16.00 -9.82
C ILE A 106 18.72 14.95 -8.74
N LEU A 107 18.75 13.67 -9.12
CA LEU A 107 18.80 12.54 -8.18
C LEU A 107 20.23 12.04 -7.89
N TYR A 108 21.22 12.46 -8.68
CA TYR A 108 22.63 12.11 -8.56
C TYR A 108 23.50 13.37 -8.57
#